data_AF-A0A9W4X1I8-F1
#
_entry.id   AF-A0A9W4X1I8-F1
#
_cell.length_a   1.000
_cell.length_b   1.000
_cell.length_c   1.000
_cell.angle_alpha   90.00
_cell.angle_beta   90.00
_cell.angle_gamma   90.00
#
_symmetry.space_group_name_H-M   'P 1'
#
loop_
_entity.id
_entity.type
_entity.pdbx_description
1 polymer ?
#
loop_
_entity_poly.entity_id
_entity_poly.type
_entity_poly.pdbx_seq_one_letter_code
_entity_poly.pdbx_strand_id
1 'polypeptide(L)'
;DIVAENNDPEGTGLTAILDDVLFSCQEIPFMAIDNEGSSKKKNRKYYYVLHLYSSLINGQKVVVTLLGIQVFFDILVSDGKPSDDCEIKSILKLFLFAVIIQKKTYLQIYTSGTGKRKTVMKAIQDNNYETASDDLYSFYRKVARENGIQLCGWSILNFWPVADLKIISNQFPISVLLQNRILVLAWNIKMQSRELGDFAEALDLNQNIFIF
;
A
#
# COMPACT_ATOMS: atom_id res chain seq x y z
N ASP A 1 1.73 -11.52 29.79
CA ASP A 1 1.02 -10.34 30.29
C ASP A 1 1.77 -9.07 29.95
N ILE A 2 1.29 -8.33 28.95
CA ILE A 2 1.76 -6.97 28.64
C ILE A 2 0.57 -6.06 28.88
N VAL A 3 0.34 -5.73 30.15
CA VAL A 3 -0.60 -4.69 30.55
C VAL A 3 0.20 -3.74 31.42
N ALA A 4 0.76 -2.70 30.80
CA ALA A 4 1.22 -1.52 31.50
C ALA A 4 0.13 -0.45 31.32
N GLU A 5 -0.43 0.02 32.43
CA GLU A 5 -1.37 1.14 32.44
C GLU A 5 -0.67 2.41 31.93
N ASN A 6 -1.31 3.06 30.96
CA ASN A 6 -0.84 4.27 30.28
C ASN A 6 -0.99 5.49 31.20
N ASN A 7 0.02 5.79 32.01
CA ASN A 7 0.11 7.04 32.79
C ASN A 7 1.37 7.86 32.48
N ASP A 8 2.05 7.62 31.35
CA ASP A 8 3.24 8.38 30.94
C ASP A 8 2.87 9.52 29.96
N PRO A 9 2.94 10.80 30.38
CA PRO A 9 2.58 11.94 29.54
C PRO A 9 3.60 12.25 28.43
N GLU A 10 4.81 11.66 28.46
CA GLU A 10 5.85 11.90 27.46
C GLU A 10 5.96 10.80 26.39
N GLY A 11 5.23 9.68 26.55
CA GLY A 11 5.22 8.56 25.59
C GLY A 11 6.54 7.79 25.48
N THR A 12 7.53 8.11 26.31
CA THR A 12 8.89 7.56 26.34
C THR A 12 8.88 6.07 26.71
N GLY A 13 7.97 5.62 27.57
CA GLY A 13 7.80 4.21 27.89
C GLY A 13 7.30 3.33 26.72
N LEU A 14 6.50 3.89 25.80
CA LEU A 14 5.91 3.15 24.67
C LEU A 14 6.91 2.91 23.54
N THR A 15 7.80 3.87 23.29
CA THR A 15 8.89 3.73 22.33
C THR A 15 9.88 2.65 22.78
N ALA A 16 10.20 2.59 24.07
CA ALA A 16 11.11 1.59 24.63
C ALA A 16 10.58 0.14 24.46
N ILE A 17 9.27 -0.08 24.57
CA ILE A 17 8.66 -1.41 24.37
C ILE A 17 8.77 -1.84 22.91
N LEU A 18 8.48 -0.95 21.95
CA LEU A 18 8.65 -1.26 20.54
C LEU A 18 10.10 -1.52 20.18
N ASP A 19 11.02 -0.71 20.70
CA ASP A 19 12.45 -0.90 20.46
C ASP A 19 12.96 -2.24 21.03
N ASP A 20 12.48 -2.67 22.19
CA ASP A 20 12.81 -3.99 22.77
C ASP A 20 12.22 -5.16 21.96
N VAL A 21 10.97 -5.04 21.48
CA VAL A 21 10.34 -6.05 20.61
C VAL A 21 11.08 -6.15 19.26
N LEU A 22 11.51 -5.02 18.71
CA LEU A 22 12.33 -4.97 17.50
C LEU A 22 13.72 -5.57 17.74
N PHE A 23 14.35 -5.26 18.87
CA PHE A 23 15.67 -5.75 19.25
C PHE A 23 15.67 -7.26 19.53
N SER A 24 14.58 -7.78 20.09
CA SER A 24 14.40 -9.21 20.38
C SER A 24 13.94 -10.04 19.16
N CYS A 25 13.81 -9.43 17.98
CA CYS A 25 13.32 -10.06 16.75
C CYS A 25 11.99 -10.81 16.93
N GLN A 26 11.14 -10.34 17.84
CA GLN A 26 9.83 -10.95 18.04
C GLN A 26 8.90 -10.60 16.88
N GLU A 27 8.07 -11.57 16.52
CA GLU A 27 7.00 -11.39 15.54
C GLU A 27 5.97 -10.37 16.05
N ILE A 28 5.68 -9.33 15.25
CA ILE A 28 4.71 -8.29 15.64
C ILE A 28 3.41 -8.50 14.86
N PRO A 29 2.34 -8.98 15.50
CA PRO A 29 1.02 -9.00 14.88
C PRO A 29 0.47 -7.57 14.78
N PHE A 30 -0.05 -7.23 13.61
CA PHE A 30 -0.69 -5.93 13.35
C PHE A 30 -1.90 -6.12 12.44
N MET A 31 -2.93 -5.28 12.60
CA MET A 31 -4.10 -5.28 11.71
C MET A 31 -4.04 -4.07 10.78
N ALA A 32 -3.89 -4.28 9.46
CA ALA A 32 -4.02 -3.19 8.51
C ALA A 32 -5.49 -2.70 8.50
N ILE A 33 -5.68 -1.42 8.81
CA ILE A 33 -6.99 -0.73 8.86
C ILE A 33 -7.12 0.20 7.65
N ASP A 34 -6.03 0.82 7.22
CA ASP A 34 -5.97 1.67 6.04
C ASP A 34 -4.61 1.56 5.34
N ASN A 35 -4.52 2.05 4.12
CA ASN A 35 -3.30 2.01 3.32
C ASN A 35 -3.16 3.22 2.41
N GLU A 36 -1.91 3.63 2.18
CA GLU A 36 -1.60 4.71 1.27
C GLU A 36 -0.36 4.35 0.45
N GLY A 37 -0.43 4.65 -0.84
CA GLY A 37 0.65 4.32 -1.76
C GLY A 37 1.18 5.53 -2.49
N SER A 38 2.50 5.73 -2.44
CA SER A 38 3.17 6.86 -3.09
C SER A 38 4.39 6.42 -3.89
N SER A 39 4.82 7.23 -4.86
CA SER A 39 6.09 7.02 -5.57
C SER A 39 7.15 7.95 -5.01
N LYS A 40 8.27 7.41 -4.52
CA LYS A 40 9.43 8.19 -4.05
C LYS A 40 10.61 8.04 -5.00
N LYS A 41 11.35 9.15 -5.20
CA LYS A 41 12.56 9.19 -6.02
C LYS A 41 13.79 9.15 -5.10
N LYS A 42 14.67 8.16 -5.30
CA LYS A 42 15.96 8.04 -4.60
C LYS A 42 17.03 7.65 -5.62
N ASN A 43 18.16 8.36 -5.65
CA ASN A 43 19.28 8.10 -6.56
C ASN A 43 18.87 7.98 -8.04
N ARG A 44 18.02 8.91 -8.53
CA ARG A 44 17.43 8.91 -9.89
C ARG A 44 16.53 7.71 -10.24
N LYS A 45 16.37 6.74 -9.35
CA LYS A 45 15.42 5.63 -9.48
C LYS A 45 14.16 5.92 -8.68
N TYR A 46 13.01 5.51 -9.21
CA TYR A 46 11.74 5.66 -8.52
C TYR A 46 11.35 4.31 -7.93
N TYR A 47 10.83 4.35 -6.72
CA TYR A 47 10.31 3.20 -6.01
C TYR A 47 8.93 3.53 -5.50
N TYR A 48 8.07 2.53 -5.49
CA TYR A 48 6.80 2.64 -4.80
C TYR A 48 7.02 2.43 -3.30
N VAL A 49 6.28 3.18 -2.52
CA VAL A 49 6.21 3.07 -1.07
C VAL A 49 4.76 2.80 -0.71
N LEU A 50 4.53 1.73 0.04
CA LEU A 50 3.21 1.39 0.57
C LEU A 50 3.24 1.59 2.08
N HIS A 51 2.39 2.47 2.57
CA HIS A 51 2.10 2.68 3.98
C HIS A 51 0.87 1.85 4.36
N LEU A 52 0.97 1.10 5.45
CA LEU A 52 -0.15 0.41 6.08
C LEU A 52 -0.37 1.06 7.44
N TYR A 53 -1.55 1.64 7.63
CA TYR A 53 -1.98 2.20 8.90
C TYR A 53 -2.64 1.10 9.72
N SER A 54 -2.20 0.95 10.96
CA SER A 54 -2.58 -0.16 11.79
C SER A 54 -2.68 0.24 13.26
N SER A 55 -3.27 -0.65 14.06
CA SER A 55 -3.15 -0.66 15.50
C SER A 55 -2.56 -1.99 15.95
N LEU A 56 -1.64 -1.93 16.92
CA LEU A 56 -1.12 -3.10 17.62
C LEU A 56 -2.16 -3.64 18.61
N ILE A 57 -1.93 -4.84 19.13
CA ILE A 57 -2.81 -5.49 20.12
C ILE A 57 -3.05 -4.61 21.36
N ASN A 58 -2.05 -3.84 21.78
CA ASN A 58 -2.17 -2.93 22.92
C ASN A 58 -2.95 -1.63 22.61
N GLY A 59 -3.39 -1.42 21.36
CA GLY A 59 -4.12 -0.24 20.89
C GLY A 59 -3.23 0.89 20.36
N GLN A 60 -1.91 0.73 20.36
CA GLN A 60 -0.99 1.73 19.80
C GLN A 60 -1.13 1.81 18.28
N LYS A 61 -1.27 3.04 17.75
CA LYS A 61 -1.28 3.27 16.30
C LYS A 61 0.13 3.15 15.74
N VAL A 62 0.25 2.43 14.62
CA VAL A 62 1.53 2.22 13.93
C VAL A 62 1.36 2.41 12.43
N VAL A 63 2.43 2.85 11.77
CA VAL A 63 2.52 2.93 10.31
C VAL A 63 3.62 1.99 9.85
N VAL A 64 3.25 0.89 9.19
CA VAL A 64 4.21 -0.02 8.56
C VAL A 64 4.53 0.52 7.17
N THR A 65 5.80 0.84 6.92
CA THR A 65 6.26 1.41 5.65
C THR A 65 7.05 0.38 4.86
N LEU A 66 6.50 -0.03 3.72
CA LEU A 66 7.14 -0.94 2.79
C LEU A 66 7.90 -0.15 1.73
N LEU A 67 9.21 -0.37 1.66
CA LEU A 67 10.14 0.32 0.77
C LEU A 67 10.65 -0.61 -0.32
N GLY A 68 11.28 -0.03 -1.35
CA GLY A 68 12.00 -0.80 -2.38
C GLY A 68 11.12 -1.49 -3.43
N ILE A 69 9.81 -1.29 -3.39
CA ILE A 69 8.88 -1.90 -4.36
C ILE A 69 9.12 -1.28 -5.74
N GLN A 70 9.51 -2.10 -6.71
CA GLN A 70 9.71 -1.63 -8.07
C GLN A 70 8.37 -1.60 -8.83
N VAL A 71 8.19 -0.57 -9.65
CA VAL A 71 6.96 -0.39 -10.42
C VAL A 71 7.08 -1.13 -11.76
N PHE A 72 6.25 -2.15 -11.95
CA PHE A 72 6.23 -2.93 -13.19
C PHE A 72 4.81 -3.25 -13.69
N PHE A 73 4.71 -3.80 -14.89
CA PHE A 73 3.54 -4.49 -15.45
C PHE A 73 4.03 -5.53 -16.47
N ASP A 74 3.16 -6.40 -16.92
CA ASP A 74 3.52 -7.51 -17.80
C ASP A 74 2.94 -7.32 -19.20
N ILE A 75 3.62 -7.86 -20.20
CA ILE A 75 3.15 -7.94 -21.59
C ILE A 75 3.11 -9.40 -21.99
N LEU A 76 2.03 -9.85 -22.62
CA LEU A 76 1.96 -11.18 -23.21
C LEU A 76 2.80 -11.22 -24.49
N VAL A 77 3.74 -12.18 -24.56
CA VAL A 77 4.52 -12.48 -25.76
C VAL A 77 3.87 -13.70 -26.43
N SER A 78 3.27 -13.49 -27.61
CA SER A 78 2.81 -14.58 -28.45
C SER A 78 4.00 -15.44 -28.91
N ASP A 79 3.79 -16.74 -29.12
CA ASP A 79 4.84 -17.69 -29.56
C ASP A 79 5.44 -17.39 -30.97
N GLY A 80 5.02 -16.30 -31.60
CA GLY A 80 5.67 -15.71 -32.77
C GLY A 80 6.60 -14.59 -32.33
N LYS A 81 7.86 -14.64 -32.78
CA LYS A 81 8.94 -13.67 -32.49
C LYS A 81 8.42 -12.25 -32.27
N PRO A 82 8.95 -11.50 -31.28
CA PRO A 82 8.64 -10.08 -31.16
C PRO A 82 8.86 -9.44 -32.53
N SER A 83 7.82 -8.80 -33.09
CA SER A 83 7.92 -8.12 -34.38
C SER A 83 9.19 -7.28 -34.40
N ASP A 84 9.96 -7.37 -35.48
CA ASP A 84 11.22 -6.63 -35.64
C ASP A 84 10.99 -5.11 -35.79
N ASP A 85 9.73 -4.65 -35.61
CA ASP A 85 9.37 -3.24 -35.57
C ASP A 85 10.14 -2.49 -34.48
N CYS A 86 10.97 -1.59 -35.00
CA CYS A 86 12.12 -0.97 -34.38
C CYS A 86 11.78 -0.03 -33.20
N GLU A 87 10.50 0.35 -33.04
CA GLU A 87 10.08 1.29 -31.98
C GLU A 87 10.00 0.62 -30.61
N ILE A 88 9.55 -0.63 -30.56
CA ILE A 88 9.32 -1.33 -29.30
C ILE A 88 10.63 -1.84 -28.72
N LYS A 89 11.60 -2.24 -29.56
CA LYS A 89 12.98 -2.54 -29.14
C LYS A 89 13.62 -1.40 -28.35
N SER A 90 13.30 -0.14 -28.68
CA SER A 90 13.83 1.04 -27.99
C SER A 90 13.21 1.22 -26.59
N ILE A 91 11.92 0.89 -26.44
CA ILE A 91 11.18 0.89 -25.16
C ILE A 91 11.55 -0.32 -24.29
N LEU A 92 11.74 -1.49 -24.91
CA LEU A 92 12.00 -2.78 -24.29
C LEU A 92 13.47 -2.98 -23.87
N LYS A 93 14.43 -2.39 -24.58
CA LYS A 93 15.89 -2.61 -24.37
C LYS A 93 16.39 -2.36 -22.93
N LEU A 94 15.63 -1.68 -22.08
CA LEU A 94 16.08 -1.31 -20.73
C LEU A 94 15.53 -2.19 -19.59
N PHE A 95 14.48 -3.00 -19.81
CA PHE A 95 13.69 -3.53 -18.67
C PHE A 95 13.06 -4.91 -18.94
N LEU A 96 13.84 -5.89 -19.39
CA LEU A 96 13.31 -7.24 -19.67
C LEU A 96 13.63 -8.24 -18.55
N PHE A 97 12.60 -8.84 -17.97
CA PHE A 97 12.66 -10.17 -17.36
C PHE A 97 11.52 -11.03 -17.92
N ALA A 98 11.83 -12.22 -18.44
CA ALA A 98 10.83 -13.13 -18.98
C ALA A 98 10.33 -14.08 -17.88
N VAL A 99 9.02 -14.16 -17.70
CA VAL A 99 8.36 -15.04 -16.74
C VAL A 99 7.39 -15.96 -17.48
N ILE A 100 7.49 -17.27 -17.26
CA ILE A 100 6.60 -18.26 -17.89
C ILE A 100 5.51 -18.63 -16.88
N ILE A 101 4.25 -18.38 -17.24
CA ILE A 101 3.08 -18.72 -16.42
C ILE A 101 2.10 -19.49 -17.30
N GLN A 102 1.68 -20.69 -16.88
CA GLN A 102 0.68 -21.52 -17.58
C GLN A 102 0.94 -21.69 -19.10
N LYS A 103 2.21 -21.91 -19.48
CA LYS A 103 2.70 -22.00 -20.89
C LYS A 103 2.60 -20.71 -21.73
N LYS A 104 2.18 -19.59 -21.15
CA LYS A 104 2.29 -18.27 -21.77
C LYS A 104 3.58 -17.58 -21.32
N THR A 105 4.26 -16.92 -22.25
CA THR A 105 5.45 -16.13 -21.95
C THR A 105 5.05 -14.69 -21.69
N TYR A 106 5.37 -14.18 -20.51
CA TYR A 106 5.16 -12.79 -20.17
C TYR A 106 6.49 -12.05 -20.05
N LEU A 107 6.43 -10.78 -20.41
CA LEU A 107 7.55 -9.88 -20.28
C LEU A 107 7.26 -8.80 -19.26
N GLN A 108 8.04 -8.82 -18.19
CA GLN A 108 7.86 -7.88 -17.09
C GLN A 108 8.63 -6.58 -17.39
N ILE A 109 7.88 -5.49 -17.55
CA ILE A 109 8.43 -4.16 -17.84
C ILE A 109 8.48 -3.33 -16.57
N TYR A 110 9.70 -3.02 -16.15
CA TYR A 110 9.96 -2.11 -15.05
C TYR A 110 9.97 -0.66 -15.53
N THR A 111 9.49 0.24 -14.68
CA THR A 111 9.36 1.66 -15.01
C THR A 111 9.77 2.52 -13.84
N SER A 112 10.18 3.75 -14.13
CA SER A 112 10.62 4.70 -13.12
C SER A 112 9.44 5.42 -12.45
N GLY A 113 8.42 4.69 -12.01
CA GLY A 113 7.28 5.22 -11.23
C GLY A 113 5.92 5.03 -11.89
N THR A 114 4.85 5.22 -11.11
CA THR A 114 3.46 4.93 -11.53
C THR A 114 2.98 5.82 -12.68
N GLY A 115 3.44 7.06 -12.77
CA GLY A 115 3.12 7.96 -13.89
C GLY A 115 3.70 7.46 -15.22
N LYS A 116 5.01 7.14 -15.25
CA LYS A 116 5.65 6.59 -16.46
C LYS A 116 5.10 5.22 -16.83
N ARG A 117 4.76 4.39 -15.85
CA ARG A 117 4.06 3.11 -16.07
C ARG A 117 2.82 3.32 -16.93
N LYS A 118 1.96 4.28 -16.59
CA LYS A 118 0.74 4.58 -17.37
C LYS A 118 1.06 4.96 -18.82
N THR A 119 2.05 5.84 -19.03
CA THR A 119 2.43 6.28 -20.38
C THR A 119 2.99 5.13 -21.22
N VAL A 120 3.90 4.34 -20.66
CA VAL A 120 4.54 3.21 -21.36
C VAL A 120 3.52 2.12 -21.66
N MET A 121 2.65 1.80 -20.70
CA MET A 121 1.58 0.81 -20.87
C MET A 121 0.59 1.23 -21.95
N LYS A 122 0.18 2.51 -21.98
CA LYS A 122 -0.66 3.03 -23.06
C LYS A 122 0.01 2.90 -24.43
N ALA A 123 1.29 3.27 -24.54
CA ALA A 123 2.03 3.13 -25.79
C ALA A 123 2.11 1.67 -26.27
N ILE A 124 2.23 0.70 -25.35
CA ILE A 124 2.24 -0.73 -25.67
C ILE A 124 0.86 -1.21 -26.13
N GLN A 125 -0.20 -0.79 -25.45
CA GLN A 125 -1.58 -1.09 -25.84
C GLN A 125 -1.94 -0.50 -27.20
N ASP A 126 -1.50 0.75 -27.49
CA ASP A 126 -1.66 1.41 -28.78
C ASP A 126 -0.94 0.65 -29.92
N ASN A 127 0.07 -0.16 -29.59
CA ASN A 127 0.79 -1.06 -30.51
C ASN A 127 0.19 -2.48 -30.58
N ASN A 128 -1.03 -2.69 -30.09
CA ASN A 128 -1.76 -3.97 -30.10
C ASN A 128 -1.13 -5.11 -29.27
N TYR A 129 -0.34 -4.78 -28.25
CA TYR A 129 0.16 -5.78 -27.30
C TYR A 129 -0.82 -5.95 -26.13
N GLU A 130 -1.09 -7.20 -25.76
CA GLU A 130 -1.88 -7.52 -24.58
C GLU A 130 -1.03 -7.31 -23.31
N THR A 131 -1.57 -6.54 -22.37
CA THR A 131 -0.96 -6.26 -21.07
C THR A 131 -1.58 -7.10 -19.97
N ALA A 132 -0.80 -7.37 -18.93
CA ALA A 132 -1.26 -8.00 -17.69
C ALA A 132 -0.63 -7.27 -16.49
N SER A 133 -1.21 -7.46 -15.31
CA SER A 133 -0.84 -6.73 -14.09
C SER A 133 -0.76 -5.21 -14.31
N ASP A 134 -1.77 -4.68 -14.99
CA ASP A 134 -1.86 -3.36 -15.60
C ASP A 134 -2.79 -2.40 -14.83
N ASP A 135 -3.02 -2.66 -13.54
CA ASP A 135 -3.86 -1.81 -12.67
C ASP A 135 -3.49 -0.31 -12.77
N LEU A 136 -4.37 0.51 -13.35
CA LEU A 136 -4.09 1.93 -13.65
C LEU A 136 -4.14 2.83 -12.41
N TYR A 137 -5.19 2.73 -11.60
CA TYR A 137 -5.50 3.72 -10.56
C TYR A 137 -5.24 3.22 -9.14
N SER A 138 -5.37 1.92 -8.90
CA SER A 138 -5.20 1.30 -7.58
C SER A 138 -3.91 0.49 -7.49
N PHE A 139 -2.76 1.11 -7.74
CA PHE A 139 -1.48 0.41 -7.77
C PHE A 139 -1.14 -0.29 -6.44
N TYR A 140 -1.63 0.23 -5.31
CA TYR A 140 -1.48 -0.41 -4.01
C TYR A 140 -2.12 -1.81 -3.98
N ARG A 141 -3.23 -2.05 -4.70
CA ARG A 141 -3.86 -3.38 -4.81
C ARG A 141 -2.99 -4.35 -5.60
N LYS A 142 -2.37 -3.89 -6.69
CA LYS A 142 -1.39 -4.67 -7.44
C LYS A 142 -0.22 -5.07 -6.55
N VAL A 143 0.39 -4.09 -5.89
CA VAL A 143 1.51 -4.32 -4.98
C VAL A 143 1.12 -5.33 -3.90
N ALA A 144 -0.04 -5.16 -3.30
CA ALA A 144 -0.52 -6.08 -2.29
C ALA A 144 -0.69 -7.51 -2.82
N ARG A 145 -1.38 -7.67 -3.95
CA ARG A 145 -1.61 -8.96 -4.61
C ARG A 145 -0.30 -9.67 -4.98
N GLU A 146 0.64 -8.95 -5.56
CA GLU A 146 1.91 -9.52 -6.03
C GLU A 146 2.88 -9.86 -4.90
N ASN A 147 2.75 -9.20 -3.75
CA ASN A 147 3.61 -9.43 -2.59
C ASN A 147 2.90 -10.23 -1.48
N GLY A 148 1.67 -10.71 -1.73
CA GLY A 148 0.87 -11.44 -0.75
C GLY A 148 0.47 -10.63 0.49
N ILE A 149 0.43 -9.31 0.39
CA ILE A 149 0.13 -8.42 1.52
C ILE A 149 -1.38 -8.30 1.68
N GLN A 150 -1.87 -8.52 2.90
CA GLN A 150 -3.26 -8.28 3.23
C GLN A 150 -3.49 -6.78 3.54
N LEU A 151 -4.24 -6.09 2.68
CA LEU A 151 -4.57 -4.66 2.86
C LEU A 151 -5.59 -4.40 3.97
N CYS A 152 -6.35 -5.43 4.34
CA CYS A 152 -7.34 -5.38 5.41
C CYS A 152 -7.33 -6.70 6.20
N GLY A 153 -6.97 -6.64 7.48
CA GLY A 153 -6.89 -7.81 8.34
C GLY A 153 -5.54 -7.94 9.05
N TRP A 154 -5.40 -9.04 9.79
CA TRP A 154 -4.21 -9.30 10.58
C TRP A 154 -3.06 -9.83 9.73
N SER A 155 -1.87 -9.43 10.11
CA SER A 155 -0.61 -9.76 9.47
C SER A 155 0.46 -9.84 10.53
N ILE A 156 1.47 -10.68 10.30
CA ILE A 156 2.65 -10.75 11.16
C ILE A 156 3.81 -10.08 10.46
N LEU A 157 4.46 -9.16 11.17
CA LEU A 157 5.70 -8.53 10.75
C LEU A 157 6.89 -9.31 11.34
N ASN A 158 7.69 -9.90 10.44
CA ASN A 158 8.88 -10.65 10.82
C ASN A 158 10.13 -9.81 10.51
N PHE A 159 10.92 -9.50 11.55
CA PHE A 159 12.18 -8.77 11.41
C PHE A 159 13.34 -9.75 11.35
N TRP A 160 13.95 -9.90 10.17
CA TRP A 160 15.26 -10.52 10.04
C TRP A 160 16.33 -9.42 9.97
N PRO A 161 17.46 -9.52 10.71
CA PRO A 161 18.49 -8.48 10.77
C PRO A 161 19.29 -8.28 9.48
N VAL A 162 18.92 -8.96 8.39
CA VAL A 162 19.51 -8.75 7.07
C VAL A 162 18.61 -7.79 6.30
N ALA A 163 19.18 -6.66 5.93
CA ALA A 163 18.54 -5.57 5.20
C ALA A 163 17.75 -6.05 3.97
N ASP A 164 16.47 -6.32 4.15
CA ASP A 164 15.39 -6.18 3.19
C ASP A 164 14.12 -6.71 3.86
N LEU A 165 13.11 -5.84 3.99
CA LEU A 165 11.77 -6.18 4.47
C LEU A 165 11.19 -7.32 3.63
N LYS A 166 11.31 -8.56 4.11
CA LYS A 166 10.67 -9.73 3.53
C LYS A 166 10.20 -10.64 4.64
N ILE A 167 8.95 -10.45 5.02
CA ILE A 167 7.84 -11.40 4.84
C ILE A 167 6.75 -10.88 5.77
N ILE A 168 5.73 -10.23 5.20
CA ILE A 168 4.44 -10.11 5.88
C ILE A 168 3.79 -11.49 5.73
N SER A 169 3.55 -12.19 6.84
CA SER A 169 2.82 -13.46 6.84
C SER A 169 1.35 -13.21 7.15
N ASN A 170 0.46 -13.84 6.38
CA ASN A 170 -0.99 -13.81 6.63
C ASN A 170 -1.46 -14.97 7.55
N GLN A 171 -0.53 -15.77 8.09
CA GLN A 171 -0.85 -16.78 9.09
C GLN A 171 -0.73 -16.15 10.47
N PHE A 172 -1.86 -15.98 11.16
CA PHE A 172 -1.88 -15.44 12.52
C PHE A 172 -2.83 -16.25 13.41
N PRO A 173 -2.55 -16.35 14.72
CA PRO A 173 -3.40 -17.09 15.63
C PRO A 173 -4.76 -16.40 15.83
N ILE A 174 -5.83 -17.20 15.82
CA ILE A 174 -7.23 -16.73 15.97
C ILE A 174 -7.44 -15.91 17.25
N SER A 175 -6.67 -16.17 18.31
CA SER A 175 -6.72 -15.42 19.58
C SER A 175 -6.54 -13.91 19.41
N VAL A 176 -5.81 -13.48 18.38
CA VAL A 176 -5.53 -12.07 18.09
C VAL A 176 -6.76 -11.35 17.51
N LEU A 177 -7.72 -12.07 16.91
CA LEU A 177 -8.97 -11.49 16.40
C LEU A 177 -9.85 -10.88 17.50
N LEU A 178 -9.75 -11.38 18.73
CA LEU A 178 -10.61 -10.97 19.86
C LEU A 178 -10.15 -9.68 20.56
N GLN A 179 -8.99 -9.13 20.20
CA GLN A 179 -8.33 -8.05 20.94
C GLN A 179 -8.34 -6.70 20.22
N ASN A 180 -8.99 -6.60 19.06
CA ASN A 180 -9.00 -5.36 18.29
C ASN A 180 -9.73 -4.23 19.00
N ARG A 181 -9.00 -3.14 19.25
CA ARG A 181 -9.53 -1.88 19.80
C ARG A 181 -9.67 -0.84 18.70
N ILE A 182 -10.59 -1.07 17.76
CA ILE A 182 -10.90 -0.05 16.75
C ILE A 182 -11.70 1.05 17.44
N LEU A 183 -11.15 2.27 17.43
CA LEU A 183 -11.89 3.45 17.86
C LEU A 183 -12.85 3.86 16.74
N VAL A 184 -14.15 3.70 16.98
CA VAL A 184 -15.20 4.18 16.09
C VAL A 184 -15.71 5.51 16.63
N LEU A 185 -15.47 6.60 15.89
CA LEU A 185 -16.06 7.90 16.17
C LEU A 185 -17.31 8.08 15.31
N ALA A 186 -18.47 8.13 15.95
CA ALA A 186 -19.71 8.58 15.33
C ALA A 186 -19.98 10.02 15.78
N TRP A 187 -20.19 10.92 14.84
CA TRP A 187 -20.49 12.33 15.09
C TRP A 187 -21.62 12.78 14.17
N ASN A 188 -22.39 13.78 14.61
CA ASN A 188 -23.45 14.38 13.82
C ASN A 188 -23.31 15.91 13.82
N ILE A 189 -23.50 16.52 12.66
CA ILE A 189 -23.58 17.98 12.53
C ILE A 189 -24.97 18.42 12.14
N LYS A 190 -25.36 19.56 12.69
CA LYS A 190 -26.55 20.29 12.26
C LYS A 190 -26.12 21.63 11.71
N MET A 191 -26.62 21.97 10.53
CA MET A 191 -26.42 23.28 9.92
C MET A 191 -27.76 24.00 9.82
N GLN A 192 -27.74 25.32 9.93
CA GLN A 192 -28.91 26.17 9.73
C GLN A 192 -28.77 26.95 8.43
N SER A 193 -29.67 26.71 7.48
CA SER A 193 -29.81 27.48 6.24
C SER A 193 -30.38 28.87 6.52
N ARG A 194 -30.21 29.80 5.56
CA ARG A 194 -30.76 31.15 5.67
C ARG A 194 -32.28 31.19 5.54
N GLU A 195 -32.85 30.36 4.66
CA GLU A 195 -34.29 30.27 4.42
C GLU A 195 -34.82 28.85 4.69
N LEU A 196 -36.12 28.78 5.03
CA LEU A 196 -36.82 27.54 5.29
C LEU A 196 -37.07 26.82 3.96
N GLY A 197 -36.43 25.66 3.77
CA GLY A 197 -36.52 24.86 2.54
C GLY A 197 -35.23 24.83 1.72
N ASP A 198 -34.27 25.69 2.05
CA ASP A 198 -32.96 25.72 1.39
C ASP A 198 -31.93 24.81 2.05
N PHE A 199 -30.97 24.34 1.25
CA PHE A 199 -29.81 23.62 1.76
C PHE A 199 -28.80 24.60 2.35
N ALA A 200 -28.16 24.20 3.44
CA ALA A 200 -27.00 24.91 3.97
C ALA A 200 -25.80 24.74 3.03
N GLU A 201 -25.10 25.83 2.74
CA GLU A 201 -23.93 25.86 1.86
C GLU A 201 -22.64 25.98 2.68
N ALA A 202 -21.71 25.06 2.47
CA ALA A 202 -20.47 24.98 3.24
C ALA A 202 -19.52 26.20 3.08
N LEU A 203 -19.70 27.00 2.02
CA LEU A 203 -18.88 28.19 1.75
C LEU A 203 -19.54 29.50 2.23
N ASP A 204 -20.76 29.42 2.74
CA ASP A 204 -21.48 30.57 3.26
C ASP A 204 -21.06 30.85 4.71
N LEU A 205 -20.18 31.86 4.88
CA LEU A 205 -19.67 32.29 6.18
C LEU A 205 -20.75 32.82 7.15
N ASN A 206 -21.98 33.04 6.67
CA ASN A 206 -23.09 33.50 7.50
C ASN A 206 -23.96 32.34 8.05
N GLN A 207 -23.59 31.08 7.78
CA GLN A 207 -24.31 29.90 8.26
C GLN A 207 -23.59 29.27 9.46
N ASN A 208 -24.37 28.88 10.47
CA ASN A 208 -23.85 28.33 11.71
C ASN A 208 -23.76 26.80 11.64
N ILE A 209 -22.65 26.26 12.12
CA ILE A 209 -22.43 24.82 12.32
C ILE A 209 -22.60 24.50 13.81
N PHE A 210 -23.44 23.52 14.10
CA PHE A 210 -23.62 22.97 15.44
C PHE A 210 -23.11 21.52 15.46
N ILE A 211 -22.28 21.19 16.46
CA ILE A 211 -21.73 19.85 16.69
C ILE A 211 -22.36 19.29 17.97
N PHE A 212 -22.80 18.05 17.94
CA PHE A 212 -23.41 17.33 19.08
C PHE A 212 -22.60 16.09 19.44
#